data_AF-A0A920HQH9-F1
#
_entry.id   AF-A0A920HQH9-F1
#
_cell.length_a   1.000
_cell.length_b   1.000
_cell.length_c   1.000
_cell.angle_alpha   90.00
_cell.angle_beta   90.00
_cell.angle_gamma   90.00
#
_symmetry.space_group_name_H-M   'P 1'
#
loop_
_entity.id
_entity.type
_entity.pdbx_description
1 polymer ?
#
loop_
_entity_poly.entity_id
_entity_poly.type
_entity_poly.pdbx_seq_one_letter_code
_entity_poly.pdbx_strand_id
1 'polypeptide(L)'
;MRNIFLLFVSLFFLQGCFFKHDPLISALNEDEFTRKFVKDKEKYEIQILYTEVSKNTLGQTEFTDFQFQLNDQKYFYPASTIKLPITVMALSKINELRAGGSNISLKSKIKLSLINDKKEIIIKDSITSFQNLIADVFLVSDNSASNV
;
A
#
# COMPACT_ATOMS: atom_id res chain seq x y z
N MET A 1 34.99 -51.15 -0.09
CA MET A 1 35.22 -49.76 -0.54
C MET A 1 34.26 -49.29 -1.63
N ARG A 2 33.81 -50.15 -2.57
CA ARG A 2 32.82 -49.80 -3.62
C ARG A 2 31.41 -49.44 -3.10
N ASN A 3 30.98 -50.03 -1.99
CA ASN A 3 29.64 -49.78 -1.40
C ASN A 3 29.57 -48.49 -0.57
N ILE A 4 30.70 -47.93 -0.13
CA ILE A 4 30.76 -46.66 0.62
C ILE A 4 30.70 -45.46 -0.34
N PHE A 5 31.22 -45.61 -1.56
CA PHE A 5 31.14 -44.59 -2.61
C PHE A 5 29.71 -44.37 -3.12
N LEU A 6 28.90 -45.44 -3.19
CA LEU A 6 27.48 -45.37 -3.59
C LEU A 6 26.61 -44.62 -2.56
N LEU A 7 26.96 -44.69 -1.27
CA LEU A 7 26.28 -43.95 -0.20
C LEU A 7 26.55 -42.44 -0.27
N PHE A 8 27.76 -42.03 -0.70
CA PHE A 8 28.10 -40.61 -0.89
C PHE A 8 27.41 -39.98 -2.10
N VAL A 9 27.22 -40.73 -3.19
CA VAL A 9 26.49 -40.25 -4.38
C VAL A 9 25.00 -40.10 -4.09
N SER A 10 24.42 -40.96 -3.23
CA SER A 10 23.02 -40.87 -2.80
C SER A 10 22.72 -39.64 -1.92
N LEU A 11 23.69 -39.11 -1.17
CA LEU A 11 23.49 -37.94 -0.31
C LEU A 11 23.45 -36.61 -1.08
N PHE A 12 24.01 -36.57 -2.29
CA PHE A 12 24.04 -35.36 -3.13
C PHE A 12 22.71 -35.07 -3.85
N PHE A 13 21.81 -36.06 -3.96
CA PHE A 13 20.52 -35.90 -4.63
C PHE A 13 19.39 -35.38 -3.73
N LEU A 14 19.65 -35.09 -2.45
CA LEU A 14 18.65 -34.58 -1.50
C LEU A 14 18.67 -33.06 -1.33
N GLN A 15 19.51 -32.32 -2.07
CA GLN A 15 19.50 -30.85 -2.05
C GLN A 15 18.55 -30.27 -3.11
N GLY A 16 17.29 -30.72 -3.10
CA GLY A 16 16.21 -30.07 -3.82
C GLY A 16 15.52 -29.04 -2.94
N CYS A 17 16.24 -28.00 -2.49
CA CYS A 17 15.57 -26.86 -1.88
C CYS A 17 14.90 -26.06 -3.01
N PHE A 18 13.57 -26.15 -3.09
CA PHE A 18 12.75 -25.17 -3.81
C PHE A 18 12.85 -23.84 -3.02
N PHE A 19 13.94 -23.10 -3.22
CA PHE A 19 14.02 -21.73 -2.74
C PHE A 19 12.99 -20.92 -3.54
N LYS A 20 11.90 -20.54 -2.88
CA LYS A 20 10.97 -19.55 -3.45
C LYS A 20 11.78 -18.28 -3.64
N HIS A 21 11.93 -17.89 -4.90
CA HIS A 21 12.73 -16.72 -5.27
C HIS A 21 12.11 -15.48 -4.63
N ASP A 22 12.89 -14.68 -3.90
CA ASP A 22 12.43 -13.39 -3.37
C ASP A 22 12.25 -12.41 -4.54
N PRO A 23 11.02 -12.14 -4.99
CA PRO A 23 10.79 -11.32 -6.17
C PRO A 23 11.18 -9.86 -5.95
N LEU A 24 11.19 -9.39 -4.70
CA LEU A 24 11.58 -8.03 -4.35
C LEU A 24 13.08 -7.84 -4.54
N ILE A 25 13.90 -8.74 -3.98
CA ILE A 25 15.35 -8.68 -4.16
C ILE A 25 15.74 -8.93 -5.62
N SER A 26 15.01 -9.76 -6.34
CA SER A 26 15.22 -9.95 -7.79
C SER A 26 14.99 -8.68 -8.58
N ALA A 27 13.85 -8.01 -8.36
CA ALA A 27 13.52 -6.76 -9.03
C ALA A 27 14.54 -5.65 -8.69
N LEU A 28 15.00 -5.59 -7.44
CA LEU A 28 16.02 -4.61 -7.01
C LEU A 28 17.41 -4.87 -7.60
N ASN A 29 17.67 -6.08 -8.13
CA ASN A 29 18.95 -6.44 -8.73
C ASN A 29 18.91 -6.60 -10.25
N GLU A 30 17.75 -6.40 -10.87
CA GLU A 30 17.51 -6.65 -12.30
C GLU A 30 18.42 -5.78 -13.19
N ASP A 31 18.53 -4.50 -12.88
CA ASP A 31 19.26 -3.52 -13.70
C ASP A 31 20.30 -2.72 -12.90
N GLU A 32 21.15 -1.97 -13.61
CA GLU A 32 22.25 -1.23 -12.97
C GLU A 32 21.77 -0.09 -12.08
N PHE A 33 20.67 0.56 -12.46
CA PHE A 33 20.09 1.66 -11.70
C PHE A 33 19.52 1.16 -10.37
N THR A 34 18.78 0.04 -10.37
CA THR A 34 18.23 -0.56 -9.14
C THR A 34 19.32 -1.12 -8.23
N ARG A 35 20.32 -1.82 -8.79
CA ARG A 35 21.47 -2.36 -8.02
C ARG A 35 22.23 -1.30 -7.23
N LYS A 36 22.28 -0.06 -7.72
CA LYS A 36 22.92 1.05 -6.99
C LYS A 36 22.27 1.29 -5.63
N PHE A 37 20.93 1.22 -5.54
CA PHE A 37 20.22 1.42 -4.28
C PHE A 37 20.46 0.26 -3.31
N VAL A 38 20.63 -0.95 -3.82
CA VAL A 38 21.00 -2.11 -2.99
C VAL A 38 22.42 -1.98 -2.45
N LYS A 39 23.37 -1.57 -3.30
CA LYS A 39 24.79 -1.42 -2.93
C LYS A 39 24.99 -0.29 -1.92
N ASP A 40 24.37 0.87 -2.16
CA ASP A 40 24.52 2.07 -1.34
C ASP A 40 23.31 2.25 -0.39
N LYS A 41 22.70 1.15 0.06
CA LYS A 41 21.42 1.16 0.80
C LYS A 41 21.39 2.05 2.05
N GLU A 42 22.52 2.20 2.74
CA GLU A 42 22.62 3.07 3.94
C GLU A 42 22.53 4.57 3.59
N LYS A 43 22.87 4.93 2.34
CA LYS A 43 22.76 6.30 1.83
C LYS A 43 21.32 6.65 1.42
N TYR A 44 20.56 5.64 1.01
CA TYR A 44 19.21 5.79 0.49
C TYR A 44 18.24 5.17 1.49
N GLU A 45 17.50 6.00 2.22
CA GLU A 45 16.58 5.57 3.28
C GLU A 45 15.32 4.85 2.75
N ILE A 46 15.46 3.98 1.75
CA ILE A 46 14.37 3.27 1.08
C ILE A 46 13.97 2.07 1.93
N GLN A 47 12.68 1.97 2.24
CA GLN A 47 12.07 0.75 2.77
C GLN A 47 11.01 0.24 1.79
N ILE A 48 10.94 -1.08 1.62
CA ILE A 48 9.90 -1.72 0.82
C ILE A 48 9.36 -2.92 1.59
N LEU A 49 8.04 -2.96 1.76
CA LEU A 49 7.29 -4.13 2.21
C LEU A 49 6.40 -4.57 1.04
N TYR A 50 6.60 -5.79 0.57
CA TYR A 50 5.83 -6.40 -0.50
C TYR A 50 5.15 -7.66 0.04
N THR A 51 3.83 -7.71 -0.06
CA THR A 51 3.05 -8.90 0.29
C THR A 51 2.48 -9.50 -0.99
N GLU A 52 2.94 -10.70 -1.34
CA GLU A 52 2.33 -11.51 -2.38
C GLU A 52 1.04 -12.12 -1.86
N VAL A 53 -0.07 -11.92 -2.59
CA VAL A 53 -1.36 -12.54 -2.31
C VAL A 53 -1.60 -13.64 -3.34
N SER A 54 -1.64 -14.88 -2.89
CA SER A 54 -1.82 -16.06 -3.75
C SER A 54 -2.95 -16.94 -3.25
N LYS A 55 -3.33 -17.96 -4.03
CA LYS A 55 -4.27 -19.00 -3.60
C LYS A 55 -3.60 -20.35 -3.63
N ASN A 56 -3.79 -21.15 -2.58
CA ASN A 56 -3.28 -22.52 -2.55
C ASN A 56 -4.16 -23.47 -3.36
N THR A 57 -3.75 -24.74 -3.40
CA THR A 57 -4.45 -25.81 -4.13
C THR A 57 -5.88 -26.06 -3.63
N LEU A 58 -6.21 -25.61 -2.42
CA LEU A 58 -7.54 -25.67 -1.81
C LEU A 58 -8.35 -24.38 -2.04
N GLY A 59 -7.80 -23.39 -2.75
CA GLY A 59 -8.45 -22.11 -3.04
C GLY A 59 -8.41 -21.10 -1.90
N GLN A 60 -7.70 -21.39 -0.81
CA GLN A 60 -7.53 -20.49 0.33
C GLN A 60 -6.50 -19.41 0.00
N THR A 61 -6.75 -18.17 0.43
CA THR A 61 -5.83 -17.05 0.25
C THR A 61 -4.62 -17.22 1.18
N GLU A 62 -3.42 -17.12 0.62
CA GLU A 62 -2.14 -17.14 1.33
C GLU A 62 -1.38 -15.83 1.09
N PHE A 63 -0.70 -15.36 2.12
CA PHE A 63 0.11 -14.15 2.11
C PHE A 63 1.58 -14.53 2.30
N THR A 64 2.47 -14.04 1.45
CA THR A 64 3.93 -14.17 1.60
C THR A 64 4.56 -12.79 1.61
N ASP A 65 5.24 -12.44 2.69
CA ASP A 65 5.87 -11.13 2.85
C ASP A 65 7.35 -11.16 2.43
N PHE A 66 7.76 -10.10 1.74
CA PHE A 66 9.13 -9.81 1.33
C PHE A 66 9.47 -8.38 1.75
N GLN A 67 10.70 -8.17 2.22
CA GLN A 67 11.06 -6.94 2.91
C GLN A 67 12.45 -6.45 2.48
N PHE A 68 12.59 -5.14 2.31
CA PHE A 68 13.87 -4.46 2.08
C PHE A 68 14.01 -3.29 3.06
N GLN A 69 15.04 -3.35 3.91
CA GLN A 69 15.37 -2.35 4.94
C GLN A 69 14.22 -1.98 5.90
N LEU A 70 13.23 -2.86 6.11
CA LEU A 70 12.09 -2.58 6.97
C LEU A 70 12.55 -2.25 8.40
N ASN A 71 12.12 -1.09 8.89
CA ASN A 71 12.30 -0.66 10.27
C ASN A 71 11.08 0.17 10.67
N ASP A 72 10.21 -0.43 11.47
CA ASP A 72 8.92 0.12 11.92
C ASP A 72 9.07 1.29 12.91
N GLN A 73 10.24 1.48 13.51
CA GLN A 73 10.55 2.63 14.36
C GLN A 73 10.95 3.87 13.56
N LYS A 74 11.12 3.75 12.24
CA LYS A 74 11.51 4.86 11.37
C LYS A 74 10.27 5.47 10.70
N TYR A 75 9.96 6.71 11.06
CA TYR A 75 8.90 7.48 10.42
C TYR A 75 9.31 7.98 9.04
N PHE A 76 8.40 7.84 8.06
CA PHE A 76 8.51 8.46 6.74
C PHE A 76 7.40 9.49 6.58
N TYR A 77 7.77 10.68 6.09
CA TYR A 77 6.78 11.66 5.69
C TYR A 77 5.96 11.12 4.51
N PRO A 78 4.63 10.94 4.66
CA PRO A 78 3.83 10.20 3.69
C PRO A 78 3.61 10.96 2.37
N ALA A 79 3.85 12.28 2.36
CA ALA A 79 3.44 13.15 1.26
C ALA A 79 1.99 12.85 0.84
N SER A 80 1.70 12.68 -0.45
CA SER A 80 0.34 12.40 -0.93
C SER A 80 -0.18 10.99 -0.60
N THR A 81 0.65 10.07 -0.08
CA THR A 81 0.16 8.73 0.30
C THR A 81 -0.81 8.78 1.48
N ILE A 82 -0.79 9.85 2.28
CA ILE A 82 -1.75 10.10 3.37
C ILE A 82 -3.21 10.16 2.89
N LYS A 83 -3.43 10.47 1.61
CA LYS A 83 -4.77 10.62 1.03
C LYS A 83 -5.55 9.31 0.96
N LEU A 84 -4.86 8.16 0.89
CA LEU A 84 -5.51 6.86 0.96
C LEU A 84 -6.15 6.63 2.36
N PRO A 85 -5.41 6.73 3.49
CA PRO A 85 -6.00 6.71 4.83
C PRO A 85 -7.16 7.70 5.03
N ILE A 86 -7.03 8.94 4.55
CA ILE A 86 -8.11 9.95 4.62
C ILE A 86 -9.38 9.44 3.93
N THR A 87 -9.24 8.88 2.73
CA THR A 87 -10.36 8.34 1.96
C THR A 87 -10.99 7.13 2.65
N VAL A 88 -10.17 6.22 3.19
CA VAL A 88 -10.66 5.06 3.95
C VAL A 88 -11.47 5.50 5.16
N MET A 89 -11.00 6.52 5.89
CA MET A 89 -11.73 7.09 7.03
C MET A 89 -13.05 7.73 6.61
N ALA A 90 -13.08 8.46 5.50
CA ALA A 90 -14.31 9.05 4.97
C ALA A 90 -15.35 7.97 4.61
N LEU A 91 -14.93 6.91 3.92
CA LEU A 91 -15.78 5.77 3.58
C LEU A 91 -16.29 5.04 4.83
N SER A 92 -15.41 4.84 5.82
CA SER A 92 -15.77 4.25 7.11
C SER A 92 -16.86 5.07 7.81
N LYS A 93 -16.71 6.41 7.84
CA LYS A 93 -17.71 7.29 8.46
C LYS A 93 -19.05 7.26 7.73
N ILE A 94 -19.05 7.22 6.40
CA ILE A 94 -20.29 7.08 5.60
C ILE A 94 -21.00 5.77 5.96
N ASN A 95 -20.26 4.66 6.10
CA ASN A 95 -20.84 3.37 6.48
C ASN A 95 -21.40 3.38 7.90
N GLU A 96 -20.70 4.00 8.86
CA GLU A 96 -21.17 4.17 10.24
C GLU A 96 -22.49 4.96 10.28
N LEU A 97 -22.56 6.09 9.56
CA LEU A 97 -23.78 6.91 9.50
C LEU A 97 -24.95 6.16 8.85
N ARG A 98 -24.70 5.37 7.80
CA ARG A 98 -25.71 4.51 7.17
C ARG A 98 -26.22 3.44 8.13
N ALA A 99 -25.32 2.82 8.90
CA ALA A 99 -25.70 1.84 9.91
C ALA A 99 -26.58 2.47 11.01
N GLY A 100 -26.37 3.76 11.32
CA GLY A 100 -27.21 4.55 12.21
C GLY A 100 -28.53 5.07 11.61
N GLY A 101 -28.87 4.68 10.37
CA GLY A 101 -30.12 5.06 9.70
C GLY A 101 -30.08 6.36 8.89
N SER A 102 -28.91 6.99 8.73
CA SER A 102 -28.76 8.17 7.87
C SER A 102 -28.82 7.78 6.39
N ASN A 103 -29.57 8.54 5.57
CA ASN A 103 -29.62 8.36 4.12
C ASN A 103 -28.45 9.08 3.40
N ILE A 104 -27.22 8.80 3.85
CA ILE A 104 -26.00 9.31 3.24
C ILE A 104 -25.41 8.29 2.27
N SER A 105 -24.86 8.77 1.15
CA SER A 105 -24.21 7.95 0.13
C SER A 105 -23.00 8.69 -0.46
N LEU A 106 -22.22 8.00 -1.28
CA LEU A 106 -21.12 8.64 -2.02
C LEU A 106 -21.59 9.78 -2.93
N LYS A 107 -22.86 9.74 -3.38
CA LYS A 107 -23.46 10.77 -4.24
C LYS A 107 -24.09 11.91 -3.44
N SER A 108 -24.14 11.81 -2.12
CA SER A 108 -24.63 12.90 -1.28
C SER A 108 -23.74 14.13 -1.49
N LYS A 109 -24.37 15.27 -1.76
CA LYS A 109 -23.67 16.54 -1.93
C LYS A 109 -23.14 17.02 -0.59
N ILE A 110 -21.95 17.61 -0.63
CA ILE A 110 -21.32 18.20 0.55
C ILE A 110 -21.54 19.71 0.50
N LYS A 111 -22.06 20.29 1.59
CA LYS A 111 -22.14 21.73 1.74
C LYS A 111 -20.88 22.24 2.40
N LEU A 112 -20.10 23.04 1.66
CA LEU A 112 -18.88 23.64 2.16
C LEU A 112 -19.19 25.04 2.69
N SER A 113 -18.82 25.26 3.95
CA SER A 113 -18.91 26.55 4.62
C SER A 113 -17.51 27.12 4.72
N LEU A 114 -17.24 28.18 3.97
CA LEU A 114 -15.97 28.91 4.05
C LEU A 114 -16.13 30.03 5.08
N ILE A 115 -15.18 30.15 6.00
CA ILE A 115 -15.09 31.28 6.92
C ILE A 115 -14.19 32.31 6.26
N ASN A 116 -14.73 33.47 5.89
CA ASN A 116 -13.93 34.57 5.35
C ASN A 116 -13.15 35.30 6.46
N ASP A 117 -12.28 36.25 6.08
CA ASP A 117 -11.50 37.06 7.04
C ASP A 117 -12.36 37.87 8.02
N LYS A 118 -13.65 38.07 7.69
CA LYS A 118 -14.65 38.74 8.53
C LYS A 118 -15.46 37.76 9.40
N LYS A 119 -15.08 36.48 9.43
CA LYS A 119 -15.79 35.37 10.12
C LYS A 119 -17.20 35.09 9.62
N GLU A 120 -17.55 35.53 8.41
CA GLU A 120 -18.84 35.22 7.80
C GLU A 120 -18.76 33.85 7.11
N ILE A 121 -19.82 33.06 7.26
CA ILE A 121 -19.96 31.77 6.58
C ILE A 121 -20.48 32.01 5.17
N ILE A 122 -19.63 31.75 4.19
CA ILE A 122 -20.03 31.69 2.78
C ILE A 122 -20.32 30.22 2.45
N ILE A 123 -21.59 29.91 2.24
CA ILE A 123 -22.01 28.61 1.71
C ILE A 123 -21.72 28.64 0.21
N LYS A 124 -20.59 28.05 -0.20
CA LYS A 124 -20.37 27.78 -1.62
C LYS A 124 -21.18 26.53 -1.94
N ASP A 125 -22.18 26.66 -2.81
CA ASP A 125 -22.96 25.52 -3.27
C ASP A 125 -22.03 24.61 -4.06
N SER A 126 -21.41 23.68 -3.34
CA SER A 126 -20.51 22.73 -3.93
C SER A 126 -21.42 21.68 -4.57
N ILE A 127 -21.49 21.71 -5.89
CA ILE A 127 -22.07 20.65 -6.71
C ILE A 127 -21.33 19.30 -6.52
N THR A 128 -20.38 19.22 -5.59
CA THR A 128 -19.50 18.09 -5.38
C THR A 128 -20.07 17.10 -4.37
N SER A 129 -19.81 15.83 -4.63
CA SER A 129 -20.18 14.71 -3.76
C SER A 129 -18.91 14.05 -3.22
N PHE A 130 -19.04 13.19 -2.21
CA PHE A 130 -17.91 12.38 -1.73
C PHE A 130 -17.26 11.59 -2.87
N GLN A 131 -18.07 11.09 -3.82
CA GLN A 131 -17.58 10.39 -5.00
C GLN A 131 -16.64 11.26 -5.85
N ASN A 132 -17.00 12.53 -6.09
CA ASN A 132 -16.17 13.44 -6.89
C ASN A 132 -14.86 13.77 -6.16
N LEU A 133 -14.92 14.08 -4.87
CA LEU A 133 -13.72 14.39 -4.08
C LEU A 133 -12.76 13.20 -4.01
N ILE A 134 -13.29 11.99 -3.78
CA ILE A 134 -12.50 10.76 -3.78
C ILE A 134 -11.87 10.52 -5.16
N ALA A 135 -12.61 10.78 -6.24
CA ALA A 135 -12.07 10.69 -7.59
C ALA A 135 -10.92 11.68 -7.79
N ASP A 136 -11.08 12.95 -7.39
CA ASP A 136 -10.03 13.98 -7.54
C ASP A 136 -8.78 13.64 -6.70
N VAL A 137 -8.97 13.10 -5.50
CA VAL A 137 -7.88 12.59 -4.64
C VAL A 137 -7.05 11.52 -5.35
N PHE A 138 -7.68 10.57 -6.06
CA PHE A 138 -6.94 9.46 -6.68
C PHE A 138 -6.53 9.71 -8.14
N LEU A 139 -7.28 10.51 -8.89
CA LEU A 139 -7.01 10.79 -10.30
C LEU A 139 -5.89 11.81 -10.48
N VAL A 140 -5.87 12.86 -9.64
CA VAL A 140 -4.94 13.98 -9.80
C VAL A 140 -4.22 14.35 -8.51
N SER A 141 -4.38 13.56 -7.44
CA SER A 141 -3.81 13.88 -6.12
C SER A 141 -4.22 15.28 -5.66
N ASP A 142 -5.50 15.64 -5.83
CA ASP A 142 -5.97 17.00 -5.49
C ASP A 142 -5.85 17.27 -3.97
N ASN A 143 -5.15 18.35 -3.61
CA ASN A 143 -4.94 18.73 -2.21
C ASN A 143 -6.19 19.36 -1.60
N SER A 144 -6.98 20.09 -2.40
CA SER A 144 -8.21 20.73 -1.93
C SER A 144 -9.25 19.66 -1.59
N ALA A 145 -9.39 18.64 -2.43
CA ALA A 145 -10.31 17.54 -2.20
C ALA A 145 -9.96 16.73 -0.95
N SER A 146 -8.67 16.57 -0.63
CA SER A 146 -8.24 15.93 0.62
C SER A 146 -8.43 16.79 1.88
N ASN A 147 -8.60 18.11 1.72
CA ASN A 147 -8.76 19.05 2.83
C ASN A 147 -10.21 19.41 3.14
N VAL A 148 -11.14 19.00 2.28
CA VAL A 148 -12.59 19.17 2.44
C VAL A 148 -13.14 18.14 3.45
#